data_AF-A0A353HBL6-F1
#
_entry.id   AF-A0A353HBL6-F1
#
_cell.length_a   1.000
_cell.length_b   1.000
_cell.length_c   1.000
_cell.angle_alpha   90.00
_cell.angle_beta   90.00
_cell.angle_gamma   90.00
#
_symmetry.space_group_name_H-M   'P 1'
#
loop_
_entity.id
_entity.type
_entity.pdbx_description
1 polymer ?
#
loop_
_entity_poly.entity_id
_entity_poly.type
_entity_poly.pdbx_seq_one_letter_code
_entity_poly.pdbx_strand_id
1 'polypeptide(L)'
;MFATEKAVKEAGDKLTEEEKATIESAVKEAKDKLNSTDAEELKKAQEDLGNATSPIMSKLYQQAGGTANDAGSTNASDDDTEFHQS
;
A
#
# COMPACT_ATOMS: atom_id res chain seq x y z
N MET A 1 2.46 4.04 4.34
CA MET A 1 3.78 3.63 4.88
C MET A 1 3.65 2.76 6.13
N PHE A 2 3.24 3.27 7.29
CA PHE A 2 3.14 2.45 8.52
C PHE A 2 2.17 1.25 8.39
N ALA A 3 1.00 1.45 7.78
CA ALA A 3 0.05 0.36 7.51
C ALA A 3 0.67 -0.73 6.61
N THR A 4 1.46 -0.34 5.61
CA THR A 4 2.19 -1.24 4.71
C THR A 4 3.24 -2.06 5.47
N GLU A 5 4.07 -1.41 6.31
CA GLU A 5 5.07 -2.09 7.13
C GLU A 5 4.42 -3.07 8.11
N LYS A 6 3.30 -2.68 8.71
CA LYS A 6 2.52 -3.54 9.59
C LYS A 6 1.97 -4.77 8.85
N ALA A 7 1.38 -4.57 7.66
CA ALA A 7 0.85 -5.67 6.85
C ALA A 7 1.93 -6.69 6.48
N VAL A 8 3.16 -6.25 6.15
CA VAL A 8 4.30 -7.14 5.91
C VAL A 8 4.65 -7.96 7.15
N LYS A 9 4.73 -7.28 8.31
CA LYS A 9 5.04 -7.95 9.58
C LYS A 9 3.99 -9.01 9.95
N GLU A 10 2.71 -8.72 9.70
CA GLU A 10 1.60 -9.64 9.95
C GLU A 10 1.54 -10.78 8.91
N ALA A 11 1.96 -10.52 7.68
CA ALA A 11 2.04 -11.53 6.64
C ALA A 11 3.13 -12.58 6.92
N GLY A 12 4.22 -12.19 7.58
CA GLY A 12 5.29 -13.09 8.02
C GLY A 12 5.83 -13.95 6.87
N ASP A 13 5.71 -15.26 7.00
CA ASP A 13 6.22 -16.25 6.04
C ASP A 13 5.34 -16.40 4.79
N LYS A 14 4.22 -15.69 4.68
CA LYS A 14 3.35 -15.71 3.48
C LYS A 14 3.92 -14.92 2.31
N LEU A 15 4.84 -13.99 2.58
CA LEU A 15 5.53 -13.20 1.56
C LEU A 15 6.89 -13.81 1.25
N THR A 16 7.26 -13.79 -0.03
CA THR A 16 8.63 -14.13 -0.43
C THR A 16 9.60 -13.03 0.00
N GLU A 17 10.90 -13.36 0.06
CA GLU A 17 11.94 -12.37 0.35
C GLU A 17 11.99 -11.24 -0.69
N GLU A 18 11.71 -11.55 -1.96
CA GLU A 18 11.61 -10.55 -3.03
C GLU A 18 10.43 -9.60 -2.82
N GLU A 19 9.27 -10.13 -2.40
CA GLU A 19 8.08 -9.32 -2.10
C GLU A 19 8.32 -8.41 -0.89
N LYS A 20 8.97 -8.92 0.17
CA LYS A 20 9.37 -8.12 1.33
C LYS A 20 10.33 -7.00 0.92
N ALA A 21 11.39 -7.33 0.15
CA ALA A 21 12.36 -6.35 -0.32
C ALA A 21 11.73 -5.25 -1.19
N THR A 22 10.77 -5.62 -2.04
CA THR A 22 10.01 -4.67 -2.87
C THR A 22 9.25 -3.66 -2.00
N ILE A 23 8.55 -4.14 -0.97
CA ILE A 23 7.80 -3.28 -0.06
C ILE A 23 8.73 -2.39 0.76
N GLU A 24 9.83 -2.94 1.29
CA GLU A 24 10.82 -2.17 2.06
C GLU A 24 11.45 -1.05 1.23
N SER A 25 11.81 -1.32 -0.03
CA SER A 25 12.34 -0.30 -0.95
C SER A 25 11.32 0.80 -1.21
N ALA A 26 10.08 0.44 -1.57
CA ALA A 26 9.02 1.39 -1.86
C ALA A 26 8.68 2.28 -0.64
N VAL A 27 8.64 1.69 0.56
CA VAL A 27 8.42 2.44 1.80
C VAL A 27 9.58 3.39 2.09
N LYS A 28 10.84 2.94 1.88
CA LYS A 28 12.01 3.78 2.07
C LYS A 28 12.00 4.98 1.12
N GLU A 29 11.78 4.73 -0.18
CA GLU A 29 11.70 5.78 -1.19
C GLU A 29 10.62 6.81 -0.85
N ALA A 30 9.43 6.34 -0.46
CA ALA A 30 8.36 7.25 -0.10
C ALA A 30 8.67 8.05 1.18
N LYS A 31 9.32 7.45 2.19
CA LYS A 31 9.80 8.15 3.40
C LYS A 31 10.82 9.23 3.07
N ASP A 32 11.76 8.95 2.16
CA ASP A 32 12.78 9.90 1.74
C ASP A 32 12.14 11.16 1.09
N LYS A 33 10.97 10.99 0.44
CA LYS A 33 10.20 12.07 -0.17
C LYS A 33 9.32 12.88 0.78
N LEU A 34 9.05 12.40 2.00
CA LEU A 34 8.21 13.12 2.97
C LEU A 34 8.78 14.47 3.43
N ASN A 35 10.07 14.71 3.20
CA ASN A 35 10.70 16.00 3.48
C ASN A 35 10.56 17.02 2.35
N SER A 36 9.90 16.65 1.23
CA SER A 36 9.66 17.57 0.12
C SER A 36 8.60 18.60 0.49
N THR A 37 8.77 19.81 -0.03
CA THR A 37 7.75 20.89 0.02
C THR A 37 6.91 20.94 -1.25
N ASP A 38 7.19 20.07 -2.22
CA ASP A 38 6.45 19.95 -3.47
C ASP A 38 5.30 18.95 -3.30
N ALA A 39 4.07 19.44 -3.44
CA ALA A 39 2.87 18.63 -3.30
C ALA A 39 2.76 17.55 -4.40
N GLU A 40 3.26 17.81 -5.61
CA GLU A 40 3.26 16.83 -6.69
C GLU A 40 4.26 15.70 -6.41
N GLU A 41 5.43 16.02 -5.86
CA GLU A 41 6.40 15.00 -5.45
C GLU A 41 5.86 14.10 -4.33
N LEU A 42 5.16 14.69 -3.35
CA LEU A 42 4.54 13.95 -2.25
C LEU A 42 3.42 13.04 -2.76
N LYS A 43 2.55 13.54 -3.64
CA LYS A 43 1.49 12.76 -4.28
C LYS A 43 2.08 11.59 -5.07
N LYS A 44 3.08 11.86 -5.91
CA LYS A 44 3.74 10.83 -6.70
C LYS A 44 4.38 9.76 -5.82
N ALA A 45 5.04 10.15 -4.72
CA ALA A 45 5.63 9.18 -3.78
C ALA A 45 4.58 8.26 -3.14
N GLN A 46 3.39 8.79 -2.85
CA GLN A 46 2.28 7.99 -2.35
C GLN A 46 1.72 7.04 -3.42
N GLU A 47 1.55 7.52 -4.66
CA GLU A 47 1.10 6.70 -5.79
C GLU A 47 2.10 5.58 -6.12
N ASP A 48 3.39 5.90 -6.20
CA ASP A 48 4.45 4.93 -6.45
C ASP A 48 4.46 3.83 -5.37
N LEU A 49 4.32 4.20 -4.09
CA LEU A 49 4.18 3.24 -2.99
C LEU A 49 2.94 2.37 -3.15
N GLY A 50 1.79 2.96 -3.49
CA GLY A 50 0.55 2.22 -3.71
C GLY A 50 0.70 1.21 -4.85
N ASN A 51 1.27 1.63 -5.97
CA ASN A 51 1.46 0.82 -7.16
C ASN A 51 2.42 -0.35 -6.92
N ALA A 52 3.53 -0.11 -6.22
CA ALA A 52 4.51 -1.15 -5.91
C ALA A 52 3.96 -2.22 -4.95
N THR A 53 3.07 -1.84 -4.04
CA THR A 53 2.62 -2.71 -2.93
C THR A 53 1.26 -3.36 -3.17
N SER A 54 0.40 -2.75 -4.00
CA SER A 54 -0.94 -3.27 -4.35
C SER A 54 -0.96 -4.72 -4.84
N PRO A 55 -0.12 -5.16 -5.80
CA PRO A 55 -0.18 -6.55 -6.29
C PRO A 55 0.15 -7.56 -5.19
N ILE A 56 1.09 -7.21 -4.30
CA ILE A 56 1.50 -8.06 -3.18
C ILE A 56 0.40 -8.15 -2.14
N MET A 57 -0.24 -7.02 -1.81
CA MET A 57 -1.36 -6.99 -0.87
C MET A 57 -2.59 -7.74 -1.41
N SER A 58 -2.88 -7.61 -2.71
CA SER A 58 -3.95 -8.36 -3.39
C SER A 58 -3.70 -9.87 -3.32
N LYS A 59 -2.47 -10.31 -3.61
CA LYS A 59 -2.07 -11.72 -3.46
C LYS A 59 -2.22 -12.20 -2.02
N LEU A 60 -1.76 -11.43 -1.04
CA LEU A 60 -1.84 -11.77 0.38
C LEU A 60 -3.30 -11.96 0.82
N TYR A 61 -4.19 -11.08 0.37
CA TYR A 61 -5.64 -11.18 0.61
C TYR A 61 -6.24 -12.46 0.03
N GLN A 62 -5.89 -12.80 -1.22
CA GLN A 62 -6.34 -14.01 -1.88
C GLN A 62 -5.87 -15.27 -1.15
N GLN A 63 -4.61 -15.29 -0.68
CA GLN A 63 -4.03 -16.40 0.07
C GLN A 63 -4.63 -16.56 1.47
N ALA A 64 -5.15 -15.50 2.07
CA ALA A 64 -5.80 -15.54 3.38
C ALA A 64 -7.24 -16.11 3.34
N GLY A 65 -7.74 -16.54 2.17
CA GLY A 65 -9.06 -17.16 2.04
C GLY A 65 -10.20 -16.17 1.85
N GLY A 66 -9.94 -14.93 1.44
CA GLY A 66 -10.98 -13.99 1.05
C GLY A 66 -11.95 -13.66 2.19
N THR A 67 -11.44 -13.21 3.33
CA THR A 67 -12.26 -12.49 4.32
C THR A 67 -11.42 -11.38 4.93
N ALA A 68 -11.32 -10.27 4.23
CA ALA A 68 -10.93 -8.99 4.83
C ALA A 68 -11.77 -7.87 4.18
N ASN A 69 -13.07 -7.91 4.44
CA ASN A 69 -13.73 -6.64 4.69
C ASN A 69 -13.00 -6.04 5.93
N ASP A 70 -12.44 -4.84 5.79
CA ASP A 70 -11.94 -3.99 6.88
C ASP A 70 -10.43 -3.94 7.21
N ALA A 71 -9.52 -4.26 6.29
CA ALA A 71 -8.10 -3.96 6.51
C ALA A 71 -7.46 -3.23 5.33
N GLY A 72 -7.82 -1.95 5.14
CA GLY A 72 -7.14 -1.13 4.14
C GLY A 72 -7.88 0.08 3.59
N SER A 73 -8.77 0.72 4.35
CA SER A 73 -9.11 2.12 4.08
C SER A 73 -7.89 2.98 4.45
N THR A 74 -6.88 2.98 3.59
CA THR A 74 -5.84 4.00 3.57
C THR A 74 -6.05 4.80 2.29
N ASN A 75 -6.81 5.88 2.46
CA ASN A 75 -6.97 6.99 1.54
C ASN A 75 -5.78 7.18 0.59
N ALA A 76 -6.02 6.93 -0.70
CA ALA A 76 -5.71 7.89 -1.73
C ALA A 76 -7.06 8.44 -2.20
N SER A 77 -7.46 9.57 -1.64
CA SER A 77 -8.70 10.25 -2.03
C SER A 77 -8.51 11.03 -3.33
N ASP A 78 -9.61 11.14 -4.06
CA ASP A 78 -9.95 12.03 -5.18
C ASP A 78 -9.39 11.68 -6.57
N ASP A 79 -10.19 10.93 -7.34
CA ASP A 79 -11.03 11.56 -8.37
C ASP A 79 -12.22 10.65 -8.76
N ASP A 80 -13.43 11.20 -8.75
CA ASP A 80 -14.71 10.73 -9.34
C ASP A 80 -15.09 9.23 -9.34
N THR A 81 -16.10 8.85 -8.53
CA THR A 81 -17.41 8.35 -9.02
C THR A 81 -18.35 7.91 -7.88
N GLU A 82 -19.42 8.69 -7.74
CA GLU A 82 -20.81 8.26 -7.58
C GLU A 82 -21.21 7.27 -6.45
N PHE A 83 -22.01 7.82 -5.54
CA PHE A 83 -22.86 7.15 -4.56
C PHE A 83 -23.69 6.03 -5.20
N HIS A 84 -23.40 4.77 -4.89
CA HIS A 84 -24.32 3.66 -5.12
C HIS A 84 -24.65 2.98 -3.78
N GLN A 85 -25.53 3.64 -3.01
CA GLN A 85 -26.45 2.91 -2.14
C GLN A 85 -27.69 2.51 -2.96
N SER A 86 -28.16 1.28 -2.71
CA SER A 86 -29.44 0.61 -3.05
C SER A 86 -29.30 -0.53 -4.04
#